data_AF-A0A2S3WYX4-F1
#
_entry.id   AF-A0A2S3WYX4-F1
#
_cell.length_a   1.000
_cell.length_b   1.000
_cell.length_c   1.000
_cell.angle_alpha   90.00
_cell.angle_beta   90.00
_cell.angle_gamma   90.00
#
_symmetry.space_group_name_H-M   'P 1'
#
loop_
_entity.id
_entity.type
_entity.pdbx_description
1 polymer ?
#
loop_
_entity_poly.entity_id
_entity_poly.type
_entity_poly.pdbx_seq_one_letter_code
_entity_poly.pdbx_strand_id
1 'polypeptide(L)' 'MKNELEIARQENIKAKKDKQASRSYLFFVGAQDAKNPAIFHVLDHRLICTAHDELVFPVRS' A
#
# COMPACT_ATOMS: atom_id res chain seq x y z
N MET A 1 9.46 -6.32 -10.72
CA MET A 1 9.40 -5.42 -9.56
C MET A 1 9.48 -3.92 -9.86
N LYS A 2 10.55 -3.32 -10.44
CA LYS A 2 10.53 -1.86 -10.74
C LYS A 2 9.33 -1.42 -11.60
N ASN A 3 8.88 -2.29 -12.50
CA ASN A 3 7.79 -1.98 -13.42
C ASN A 3 6.40 -2.06 -12.78
N GLU A 4 6.15 -3.05 -11.92
CA GLU A 4 4.83 -3.24 -11.27
C GLU A 4 4.51 -2.10 -10.31
N LEU A 5 5.51 -1.62 -9.56
CA LEU A 5 5.32 -0.51 -8.63
C LEU A 5 5.01 0.80 -9.36
N GLU A 6 5.68 1.06 -10.49
CA GLU A 6 5.40 2.23 -11.32
C GLU A 6 4.03 2.15 -12.00
N ILE A 7 3.61 0.96 -12.44
CA ILE A 7 2.26 0.74 -13.00
C ILE A 7 1.20 1.02 -11.93
N ALA A 8 1.34 0.44 -10.73
CA ALA A 8 0.42 0.68 -9.61
C ALA A 8 0.36 2.17 -9.22
N ARG A 9 1.50 2.89 -9.31
CA ARG A 9 1.57 4.34 -9.08
C ARG A 9 0.79 5.13 -10.14
N GLN A 10 0.94 4.78 -11.42
CA GLN A 10 0.23 5.43 -12.52
C GLN A 10 -1.29 5.20 -12.44
N GLU A 11 -1.71 3.98 -12.12
CA GLU A 11 -3.13 3.63 -11.92
C GLU A 11 -3.75 4.44 -10.78
N ASN A 12 -3.02 4.61 -9.68
CA ASN A 12 -3.46 5.44 -8.56
C ASN A 12 -3.64 6.92 -8.92
N ILE A 13 -2.69 7.48 -9.68
CA ILE A 13 -2.75 8.87 -10.14
C ILE A 13 -3.99 9.05 -11.04
N LYS A 14 -4.28 8.07 -11.89
CA LYS A 14 -5.46 8.08 -12.76
C LYS A 14 -6.76 7.95 -11.96
N ALA A 15 -6.87 6.98 -11.05
CA ALA A 15 -8.04 6.79 -10.19
C ALA A 15 -8.33 8.04 -9.33
N LYS A 16 -7.29 8.73 -8.84
CA LYS A 16 -7.43 10.01 -8.12
C LYS A 16 -7.97 11.12 -9.02
N LYS A 17 -7.50 11.23 -10.27
CA LYS A 17 -8.00 12.21 -11.25
C LYS A 17 -9.47 11.95 -11.60
N ASP A 18 -9.83 10.68 -11.72
CA ASP A 18 -11.16 10.22 -12.14
C ASP A 18 -12.15 10.11 -10.95
N LYS A 19 -11.75 10.52 -9.74
CA LYS A 19 -12.53 10.42 -8.48
C LYS A 19 -13.09 9.01 -8.22
N GLN A 20 -12.38 7.97 -8.65
CA GLN A 20 -12.77 6.59 -8.39
C GLN A 20 -12.61 6.23 -6.90
N ALA A 21 -13.54 5.41 -6.41
CA ALA A 21 -13.52 4.89 -5.04
C ALA A 21 -12.43 3.82 -4.87
N SER A 22 -12.23 2.96 -5.88
CA SER A 22 -11.14 1.99 -5.94
C SER A 22 -9.80 2.68 -6.16
N ARG A 23 -8.80 2.33 -5.34
CA ARG A 23 -7.44 2.89 -5.42
C ARG A 23 -6.41 1.78 -5.25
N SER A 24 -5.21 2.01 -5.77
CA SER A 24 -4.09 1.11 -5.51
C SER A 24 -3.52 1.43 -4.12
N TYR A 25 -3.29 0.42 -3.30
CA TYR A 25 -2.69 0.53 -1.98
C TYR A 25 -1.39 -0.24 -2.00
N LEU A 26 -0.33 0.43 -1.57
CA LEU A 26 0.96 -0.19 -1.35
C LEU A 26 1.05 -0.55 0.13
N PHE A 27 1.30 -1.82 0.44
CA PHE A 27 1.56 -2.26 1.79
C PHE A 27 2.81 -3.13 1.82
N PHE A 28 3.45 -3.14 2.97
CA PHE A 28 4.67 -3.88 3.21
C PHE A 28 4.51 -4.68 4.50
N VAL A 29 4.94 -5.94 4.45
CA VAL A 29 4.99 -6.81 5.63
C VAL A 29 6.43 -6.80 6.15
N GLY A 30 6.60 -6.39 7.40
CA GLY A 30 7.91 -6.28 8.03
C GLY A 30 7.85 -6.50 9.53
N ALA A 31 8.99 -6.79 10.13
CA ALA A 31 9.10 -6.88 11.58
C ALA A 31 9.05 -5.47 12.18
N GLN A 32 8.18 -5.24 13.15
CA GLN A 32 8.12 -3.98 13.88
C GLN A 32 9.38 -3.83 14.76
N ASP A 33 9.99 -2.65 14.75
CA ASP A 33 11.16 -2.38 15.58
C ASP A 33 10.79 -2.42 17.07
N ALA A 34 11.58 -3.15 17.85
CA ALA A 34 11.33 -3.36 19.27
C ALA A 34 11.49 -2.10 20.14
N LYS A 35 12.24 -1.10 19.66
CA LYS A 35 12.47 0.17 20.38
C LYS A 35 11.60 1.29 19.83
N ASN A 36 11.27 1.25 18.55
CA ASN A 36 10.44 2.25 17.89
C ASN A 36 9.28 1.61 17.10
N PRO A 37 8.07 1.52 17.69
CA PRO A 37 6.90 0.93 17.04
C PRO A 37 6.47 1.61 15.73
N ALA A 38 6.95 2.83 15.43
CA ALA A 38 6.66 3.51 14.17
C ALA A 38 7.53 3.01 13.00
N ILE A 39 8.55 2.20 13.26
CA ILE A 39 9.47 1.67 12.25
C ILE A 39 9.15 0.21 11.98
N PHE A 40 9.02 -0.15 10.69
CA PHE A 40 8.88 -1.52 10.22
C PHE A 40 10.07 -1.86 9.32
N HIS A 41 10.81 -2.92 9.68
CA HIS A 41 11.95 -3.40 8.91
C HIS A 41 11.49 -4.39 7.85
N VAL A 42 11.54 -3.96 6.59
CA VAL A 42 11.26 -4.81 5.42
C VAL A 42 12.58 -5.38 4.93
N LEU A 43 12.93 -6.57 5.40
CA LEU A 43 14.19 -7.24 5.04
C LEU A 43 14.11 -8.04 3.74
N ASP A 44 12.89 -8.32 3.27
CA ASP A 44 12.63 -9.05 2.04
C ASP A 44 11.74 -8.22 1.11
N HIS A 45 12.29 -7.85 -0.05
CA HIS A 45 11.60 -7.03 -1.05
C HIS A 45 10.37 -7.73 -1.66
N ARG A 46 10.26 -9.06 -1.53
CA ARG A 46 9.08 -9.84 -1.95
C ARG A 46 7.88 -9.58 -1.06
N LEU A 47 8.06 -8.91 0.09
CA LEU A 47 7.00 -8.54 1.03
C LEU A 47 6.38 -7.17 0.73
N ILE A 48 6.74 -6.55 -0.40
CA ILE A 48 6.14 -5.32 -0.91
C ILE A 48 5.02 -5.71 -1.87
N CYS A 49 3.78 -5.42 -1.49
CA CYS A 49 2.59 -5.84 -2.22
C CYS A 49 1.71 -4.64 -2.60
N THR A 50 1.05 -4.72 -3.76
CA THR A 50 0.06 -3.75 -4.20
C THR A 50 -1.31 -4.40 -4.28
N ALA A 51 -2.32 -3.82 -3.63
CA ALA A 51 -3.73 -4.21 -3.76
C ALA A 51 -4.50 -3.09 -4.47
N HIS A 52 -5.34 -3.42 -5.44
CA HIS A 52 -6.22 -2.45 -6.09
C HIS A 52 -7.66 -2.73 -5.65
N ASP A 53 -8.16 -1.96 -4.68
CA ASP A 53 -9.48 -2.20 -4.09
C ASP A 53 -10.02 -0.92 -3.41
N GLU A 54 -11.17 -1.00 -2.74
CA GLU A 54 -11.72 0.05 -1.89
C GLU A 54 -11.38 -0.22 -0.41
N LEU A 55 -10.77 0.75 0.26
CA LEU A 55 -10.43 0.63 1.68
C LEU A 55 -11.59 1.12 2.55
N VAL A 56 -12.34 0.17 3.13
CA VAL A 56 -13.46 0.48 4.03
C VAL A 56 -12.99 0.38 5.48
N PHE A 57 -13.09 1.48 6.23
CA PHE A 57 -12.83 1.45 7.67
C PHE A 57 -14.11 1.09 8.42
N PRO A 58 -14.05 0.13 9.37
CA PRO A 58 -15.20 -0.15 10.21
C PRO A 58 -15.54 1.10 11.04
N VAL A 59 -16.84 1.34 11.19
CA VAL A 59 -17.34 2.40 12.07
C VAL A 59 -16.99 2.00 13.50
N ARG A 60 -16.27 2.85 14.24
CA ARG A 60 -15.99 2.61 15.67
C ARG A 60 -17.34 2.55 16.41
N SER A 61 -17.73 1.37 16.86
CA SER A 61 -18.85 1.16 17.79
C SER A 61 -18.47 1.61 19.20
#